data_AF-F3GNJ0-F1
#
_entry.id   AF-F3GNJ0-F1
#
_cell.length_a   1.000
_cell.length_b   1.000
_cell.length_c   1.000
_cell.angle_alpha   90.00
_cell.angle_beta   90.00
_cell.angle_gamma   90.00
#
_symmetry.space_group_name_H-M   'P 1'
#
loop_
_entity.id
_entity.type
_entity.pdbx_description
1 polymer ?
#
loop_
_entity_poly.entity_id
_entity_poly.type
_entity_poly.pdbx_seq_one_letter_code
_entity_poly.pdbx_strand_id
1 'polypeptide(L)'
;PAAAAPILCAGITTYSPLKHYGVKAGDKVGILGMGGLGHMGIKFAKAMGAEVTLFTRSAAKAQEAHRQGADHVIVSTDAEQMKAAA
;
A
#
# COMPACT_ATOMS: atom_id res chain seq x y z
N PRO A 1 -9.72 -20.92 5.63
CA PRO A 1 -8.86 -21.48 4.55
C PRO A 1 -8.76 -20.59 3.30
N ALA A 2 -9.88 -20.21 2.66
CA ALA A 2 -9.87 -19.46 1.39
C ALA A 2 -9.17 -18.09 1.46
N ALA A 3 -9.30 -17.37 2.57
CA ALA A 3 -8.65 -16.08 2.79
C ALA A 3 -7.10 -16.14 2.80
N ALA A 4 -6.52 -17.32 2.98
CA ALA A 4 -5.07 -17.51 2.95
C ALA A 4 -4.52 -17.69 1.52
N ALA A 5 -5.34 -18.07 0.55
CA ALA A 5 -4.88 -18.33 -0.83
C ALA A 5 -4.15 -17.14 -1.48
N PRO A 6 -4.60 -15.87 -1.32
CA PRO A 6 -3.90 -14.72 -1.89
C PRO A 6 -2.48 -14.51 -1.33
N ILE A 7 -2.17 -15.05 -0.14
CA ILE A 7 -0.86 -14.89 0.50
C ILE A 7 0.23 -15.56 -0.35
N LEU A 8 -0.07 -16.69 -1.00
CA LEU A 8 0.90 -17.50 -1.73
C LEU A 8 1.38 -16.87 -3.05
N CYS A 9 0.70 -15.84 -3.57
CA CYS A 9 1.10 -15.15 -4.79
C CYS A 9 1.13 -13.62 -4.60
N ALA A 10 -0.02 -12.97 -4.48
CA ALA A 10 -0.08 -11.52 -4.26
C ALA A 10 0.61 -11.12 -2.95
N GLY A 11 0.47 -11.96 -1.92
CA GLY A 11 1.12 -11.73 -0.63
C GLY A 11 2.63 -11.80 -0.72
N ILE A 12 3.19 -12.94 -1.15
CA ILE A 12 4.64 -13.09 -1.25
C ILE A 12 5.27 -12.09 -2.22
N THR A 13 4.59 -11.76 -3.32
CA THR A 13 5.04 -10.76 -4.30
C THR A 13 5.20 -9.38 -3.68
N THR A 14 4.38 -9.03 -2.68
CA THR A 14 4.48 -7.73 -1.99
C THR A 14 5.32 -7.79 -0.72
N TYR A 15 5.30 -8.90 0.02
CA TYR A 15 6.12 -9.08 1.20
C TYR A 15 7.62 -9.21 0.89
N SER A 16 7.98 -9.98 -0.14
CA SER A 16 9.37 -10.24 -0.53
C SER A 16 10.18 -8.95 -0.74
N PRO A 17 9.75 -7.97 -1.55
CA PRO A 17 10.49 -6.73 -1.71
C PRO A 17 10.55 -5.90 -0.43
N LEU A 18 9.45 -5.78 0.33
CA LEU A 18 9.46 -5.04 1.61
C LEU A 18 10.50 -5.61 2.57
N LYS A 19 10.59 -6.95 2.65
CA LYS A 19 11.58 -7.63 3.48
C LYS A 19 12.99 -7.51 2.92
N HIS A 20 13.16 -7.67 1.61
CA HIS A 20 14.45 -7.60 0.92
C HIS A 20 15.12 -6.23 1.09
N TYR A 21 14.34 -5.15 1.01
CA TYR A 21 14.82 -3.79 1.22
C TYR A 21 14.83 -3.35 2.69
N GLY A 22 14.49 -4.24 3.62
CA GLY A 22 14.64 -4.00 5.05
C GLY A 22 13.66 -2.98 5.63
N VAL A 23 12.44 -2.90 5.08
CA VAL A 23 11.38 -2.00 5.60
C VAL A 23 11.15 -2.26 7.08
N LYS A 24 11.17 -1.19 7.86
CA LYS A 24 11.02 -1.18 9.32
C LYS A 24 10.13 -0.04 9.78
N ALA A 25 9.83 -0.04 11.08
CA ALA A 25 9.03 1.00 11.69
C ALA A 25 9.64 2.39 11.47
N GLY A 26 8.80 3.35 11.04
CA GLY A 26 9.20 4.72 10.71
C GLY A 26 9.62 4.95 9.26
N ASP A 27 9.79 3.90 8.44
CA ASP A 27 10.01 4.07 7.01
C ASP A 27 8.73 4.55 6.32
N LYS A 28 8.89 5.27 5.20
CA LYS A 28 7.77 5.70 4.34
C LYS A 28 7.68 4.80 3.12
N VAL A 29 6.52 4.18 2.90
CA VAL A 29 6.30 3.23 1.81
C VAL A 29 5.16 3.71 0.92
N GLY A 30 5.47 3.87 -0.37
CA GLY A 30 4.48 4.12 -1.42
C GLY A 30 3.94 2.82 -2.01
N ILE A 31 2.62 2.67 -2.06
CA ILE A 31 1.93 1.57 -2.75
C ILE A 31 1.23 2.14 -3.98
N LEU A 32 1.58 1.65 -5.17
CA LEU A 32 0.97 2.11 -6.42
C LEU A 32 -0.19 1.19 -6.82
N GLY A 33 -1.40 1.71 -6.70
CA GLY A 33 -2.64 1.04 -7.09
C GLY A 33 -3.24 0.15 -5.99
N MET A 34 -4.57 0.21 -5.85
CA MET A 34 -5.32 -0.63 -4.91
C MET A 34 -6.11 -1.71 -5.67
N GLY A 35 -5.46 -2.88 -5.79
CA GLY A 35 -5.97 -4.13 -6.35
C GLY A 35 -5.45 -5.32 -5.52
N GLY A 36 -5.39 -6.53 -6.08
CA GLY A 36 -4.96 -7.73 -5.34
C GLY A 36 -3.61 -7.59 -4.63
N LEU A 37 -2.59 -7.08 -5.33
CA LEU A 37 -1.27 -6.80 -4.74
C LEU A 37 -1.34 -5.62 -3.77
N GLY A 38 -1.95 -4.51 -4.17
CA GLY A 38 -2.03 -3.30 -3.34
C GLY A 38 -2.65 -3.56 -1.95
N HIS A 39 -3.71 -4.37 -1.87
CA HIS A 39 -4.30 -4.77 -0.59
C HIS A 39 -3.31 -5.49 0.32
N MET A 40 -2.50 -6.40 -0.24
CA MET A 40 -1.50 -7.13 0.54
C MET A 40 -0.32 -6.22 0.91
N GLY A 41 0.13 -5.37 -0.01
CA GLY A 41 1.22 -4.43 0.19
C GLY A 41 0.94 -3.44 1.32
N ILE A 42 -0.26 -2.83 1.34
CA ILE A 42 -0.67 -1.92 2.41
C ILE A 42 -0.63 -2.64 3.77
N LYS A 43 -1.24 -3.83 3.86
CA LYS A 43 -1.28 -4.61 5.10
C LYS A 43 0.10 -4.97 5.62
N PHE A 44 0.98 -5.46 4.75
CA PHE A 44 2.33 -5.86 5.18
C PHE A 44 3.18 -4.65 5.55
N ALA A 45 3.20 -3.59 4.74
CA ALA A 45 3.94 -2.39 5.07
C ALA A 45 3.45 -1.78 6.40
N LYS A 46 2.13 -1.73 6.62
CA LYS A 46 1.56 -1.24 7.87
C LYS A 46 1.90 -2.14 9.06
N ALA A 47 1.84 -3.46 8.89
CA ALA A 47 2.23 -4.42 9.92
C ALA A 47 3.74 -4.36 10.25
N MET A 48 4.58 -3.92 9.32
CA MET A 48 6.01 -3.65 9.55
C MET A 48 6.26 -2.30 10.24
N GLY A 49 5.21 -1.50 10.49
CA GLY A 49 5.29 -0.20 11.16
C GLY A 49 5.66 0.97 10.25
N ALA A 50 5.61 0.78 8.93
CA ALA A 50 5.83 1.86 7.98
C ALA A 50 4.64 2.84 7.95
N GLU A 51 4.93 4.08 7.57
CA GLU A 51 3.94 5.06 7.13
C GLU A 51 3.60 4.77 5.68
N VAL A 52 2.33 4.45 5.40
CA VAL A 52 1.91 3.91 4.10
C VAL A 52 1.11 4.95 3.32
N THR A 53 1.57 5.27 2.11
CA THR A 53 0.88 6.15 1.17
C THR A 53 0.39 5.35 -0.04
N LEU A 54 -0.92 5.32 -0.27
CA LEU A 54 -1.50 4.76 -1.49
C LEU A 54 -1.54 5.81 -2.59
N PHE A 55 -1.00 5.48 -3.76
CA PHE A 55 -1.22 6.23 -5.00
C PHE A 55 -2.31 5.52 -5.83
N THR A 56 -3.41 6.21 -6.13
CA THR A 56 -4.55 5.64 -6.86
C THR A 56 -5.07 6.61 -7.92
N ARG A 57 -5.61 6.08 -9.02
CA ARG A 57 -6.32 6.91 -10.02
C ARG A 57 -7.80 7.15 -9.66
N SER A 58 -8.29 6.54 -8.58
CA SER A 58 -9.69 6.60 -8.19
C SER A 58 -9.81 7.09 -6.76
N ALA A 59 -10.43 8.26 -6.58
CA ALA A 59 -10.73 8.83 -5.27
C ALA A 59 -11.70 7.96 -4.45
N ALA A 60 -12.60 7.23 -5.12
CA ALA A 60 -13.55 6.31 -4.47
C ALA A 60 -12.87 5.19 -3.66
N LYS A 61 -11.60 4.90 -3.95
CA LYS A 61 -10.78 3.90 -3.25
C LYS A 61 -10.18 4.42 -1.94
N ALA A 62 -10.29 5.71 -1.62
CA ALA A 62 -9.64 6.27 -0.43
C ALA A 62 -10.14 5.64 0.87
N GLN A 63 -11.46 5.52 1.04
CA GLN A 63 -12.04 4.97 2.27
C GLN A 63 -11.59 3.52 2.53
N GLU A 64 -11.61 2.69 1.49
CA GLU A 64 -11.16 1.31 1.59
C GLU A 64 -9.65 1.22 1.86
N ALA A 65 -8.84 2.10 1.27
CA ALA A 65 -7.40 2.14 1.53
C ALA A 65 -7.10 2.40 3.01
N HIS A 66 -7.79 3.37 3.63
CA HIS A 66 -7.66 3.66 5.05
C HIS A 66 -8.10 2.48 5.92
N ARG A 67 -9.20 1.81 5.57
CA ARG A 67 -9.63 0.58 6.29
C ARG A 67 -8.58 -0.53 6.23
N GLN A 68 -7.83 -0.62 5.14
CA GLN A 68 -6.77 -1.61 4.96
C GLN A 68 -5.44 -1.19 5.62
N GLY A 69 -5.32 0.05 6.10
CA GLY A 69 -4.18 0.55 6.88
C GLY A 69 -3.31 1.60 6.19
N ALA A 70 -3.74 2.17 5.06
CA ALA A 70 -3.04 3.32 4.46
C ALA A 70 -3.20 4.56 5.34
N ASP A 71 -2.10 5.24 5.62
CA ASP A 71 -2.08 6.52 6.35
C ASP A 71 -2.50 7.66 5.43
N HIS A 72 -2.01 7.65 4.19
CA HIS A 72 -2.30 8.67 3.18
C HIS A 72 -2.82 8.07 1.88
N VAL A 73 -3.61 8.87 1.15
CA VAL A 73 -4.09 8.51 -0.18
C VAL A 73 -3.87 9.70 -1.10
N ILE A 74 -3.17 9.47 -2.21
CA ILE A 74 -2.90 10.45 -3.26
C ILE A 74 -3.62 10.01 -4.53
N VAL A 75 -4.44 10.90 -5.08
CA VAL A 75 -5.05 10.70 -6.38
C VAL A 75 -4.02 11.04 -7.44
N SER A 76 -3.43 10.03 -8.08
CA SER A 76 -2.27 10.21 -8.97
C SER A 76 -2.57 10.96 -10.27
N THR A 77 -3.84 11.23 -10.57
CA THR A 77 -4.30 12.08 -11.68
C THR A 77 -4.51 13.53 -11.27
N ASP A 78 -4.43 13.84 -9.97
CA ASP A 78 -4.46 15.19 -9.44
C ASP A 78 -3.02 15.71 -9.34
N ALA A 79 -2.68 16.66 -10.21
CA ALA A 79 -1.33 17.21 -10.31
C ALA A 79 -0.89 17.94 -9.04
N GLU A 80 -1.82 18.59 -8.33
CA GLU A 80 -1.49 19.32 -7.10
C GLU A 80 -1.19 18.36 -5.96
N GLN A 81 -1.98 17.29 -5.81
CA GLN A 81 -1.68 16.24 -4.82
C GLN A 81 -0.34 15.55 -5.10
N MET A 82 -0.05 15.24 -6.37
CA MET A 82 1.22 14.64 -6.76
C MET A 82 2.41 15.57 -6.48
N LYS A 83 2.25 16.88 -6.71
CA LYS A 83 3.29 17.88 -6.43
C LYS A 83 3.54 18.06 -4.94
N ALA A 84 2.49 18.01 -4.11
CA ALA A 84 2.60 18.12 -2.66
C ALA A 84 3.30 16.92 -1.99
N ALA A 85 3.40 15.79 -2.70
CA ALA A 85 4.02 14.56 -2.21
C ALA A 85 5.47 14.34 -2.68
N ALA A 86 5.98 15.23 -3.54
CA ALA A 86 7.37 15.23 -4.00
C ALA A 86 8.30 15.87 -2.96
#